data_AF-A0A1F2R6N0-F1
#
_entry.id   AF-A0A1F2R6N0-F1
#
_cell.length_a   1.000
_cell.length_b   1.000
_cell.length_c   1.000
_cell.angle_alpha   90.00
_cell.angle_beta   90.00
_cell.angle_gamma   90.00
#
_symmetry.space_group_name_H-M   'P 1'
#
loop_
_entity.id
_entity.type
_entity.pdbx_description
1 polymer ?
#
loop_
_entity_poly.entity_id
_entity_poly.type
_entity_poly.pdbx_seq_one_letter_code
_entity_poly.pdbx_strand_id
1 'polypeptide(L)'
;MHSHPIEVKKSVRTYLMVGALLLVFTVITVGANLIQFAVPAAITVALIIAAMKGSMVAAIFMHLSHEKQWIYGTLILTAIFFIVLLFVPLLTVSDTIGTAVRR
;
A
#
# COMPACT_ATOMS: atom_id res chain seq x y z
N MET A 1 -12.74 38.42 1.93
CA MET A 1 -13.44 37.14 1.66
C MET A 1 -13.55 36.98 0.14
N HIS A 2 -12.56 36.38 -0.52
CA HIS A 2 -12.62 36.06 -1.96
C HIS A 2 -12.32 34.58 -2.15
N SER A 3 -13.35 33.75 -1.97
CA SER A 3 -13.28 32.31 -2.19
C SER A 3 -13.37 32.06 -3.69
N HIS A 4 -12.28 31.60 -4.32
CA HIS A 4 -12.29 31.09 -5.68
C HIS A 4 -12.93 29.68 -5.70
N PRO A 5 -14.16 29.48 -6.19
CA PRO A 5 -14.83 28.18 -6.21
C PRO A 5 -14.20 27.18 -7.20
N ILE A 6 -13.20 27.61 -7.98
CA ILE A 6 -12.58 26.83 -9.06
C ILE A 6 -11.48 25.90 -8.53
N GLU A 7 -10.73 26.28 -7.50
CA GLU A 7 -9.64 25.45 -6.95
C GLU A 7 -10.17 24.23 -6.18
N VAL A 8 -11.22 24.41 -5.39
CA VAL A 8 -11.82 23.33 -4.57
C VAL A 8 -12.40 22.22 -5.44
N LYS A 9 -13.05 22.57 -6.55
CA LYS A 9 -13.61 21.58 -7.49
C LYS A 9 -12.53 20.70 -8.13
N LYS A 10 -11.32 21.24 -8.33
CA LYS A 10 -10.21 20.49 -8.94
C LYS A 10 -9.66 19.43 -8.00
N SER A 11 -9.42 19.78 -6.73
CA SER A 11 -8.97 18.82 -5.72
C SER A 11 -9.99 17.72 -5.48
N VAL A 12 -11.28 18.06 -5.36
CA VAL A 12 -12.37 17.08 -5.19
C VAL A 12 -12.47 16.11 -6.37
N ARG A 13 -12.31 16.59 -7.61
CA ARG A 13 -12.34 15.74 -8.81
C ARG A 13 -11.19 14.73 -8.84
N THR A 14 -9.99 15.13 -8.42
CA THR A 14 -8.84 14.21 -8.30
C THR A 14 -9.12 13.12 -7.26
N TYR A 15 -9.64 13.47 -6.09
CA TYR A 15 -10.01 12.47 -5.07
C TYR A 15 -11.06 11.48 -5.56
N LEU A 16 -12.10 11.95 -6.25
CA LEU A 16 -13.16 11.10 -6.80
C LEU A 16 -12.66 10.16 -7.91
N MET A 17 -11.82 10.66 -8.81
CA MET A 17 -11.26 9.86 -9.91
C MET A 17 -10.36 8.73 -9.37
N VAL A 18 -9.64 9.00 -8.29
CA VAL A 18 -8.75 8.03 -7.64
C VAL A 18 -9.54 7.05 -6.79
N GLY A 19 -10.55 7.51 -6.06
CA GLY A 19 -11.49 6.63 -5.36
C GLY A 19 -12.16 5.64 -6.32
N ALA A 20 -12.54 6.10 -7.51
CA ALA A 20 -13.05 5.24 -8.58
C ALA A 20 -11.99 4.25 -9.07
N LEU A 21 -10.73 4.68 -9.30
CA LEU A 21 -9.67 3.77 -9.73
C LEU A 21 -9.35 2.71 -8.68
N LEU A 22 -9.33 3.06 -7.39
CA LEU A 22 -9.13 2.13 -6.27
C LEU A 22 -10.26 1.11 -6.18
N LEU A 23 -11.51 1.52 -6.42
CA LEU A 23 -12.65 0.62 -6.51
C LEU A 23 -12.49 -0.36 -7.67
N VAL A 24 -12.16 0.13 -8.86
CA VAL A 24 -11.91 -0.72 -10.05
C VAL A 24 -10.80 -1.72 -9.77
N PHE A 25 -9.68 -1.27 -9.21
CA PHE A 25 -8.57 -2.14 -8.85
C PHE A 25 -8.97 -3.21 -7.83
N THR A 26 -9.93 -2.90 -6.95
CA THR A 26 -10.48 -3.85 -5.97
C THR A 26 -11.37 -4.90 -6.61
N VAL A 27 -12.25 -4.50 -7.52
CA VAL A 27 -13.04 -5.44 -8.32
C VAL A 27 -12.13 -6.36 -9.13
N ILE A 28 -11.06 -5.83 -9.73
CA ILE A 28 -10.07 -6.63 -10.46
C ILE A 28 -9.38 -7.65 -9.53
N THR A 29 -9.04 -7.25 -8.29
CA THR A 29 -8.39 -8.18 -7.34
C THR A 29 -9.33 -9.30 -6.92
N VAL A 30 -10.59 -8.96 -6.63
CA VAL A 30 -11.61 -9.96 -6.28
C VAL A 30 -11.86 -10.88 -7.47
N GLY A 31 -11.99 -10.32 -8.68
CA GLY A 31 -12.15 -11.10 -9.91
C GLY A 31 -10.97 -12.04 -10.20
N ALA A 32 -9.74 -11.57 -9.99
CA ALA A 32 -8.54 -12.41 -10.11
C ALA A 32 -8.52 -13.54 -9.07
N ASN A 33 -9.04 -13.32 -7.86
CA ASN A 33 -9.15 -14.34 -6.82
C ASN A 33 -10.27 -15.37 -7.08
N LEU A 34 -11.24 -15.05 -7.94
CA LEU A 34 -12.30 -16.00 -8.33
C LEU A 34 -11.80 -17.03 -9.36
N ILE A 35 -10.73 -16.74 -10.08
CA ILE A 35 -10.09 -17.67 -11.01
C ILE A 35 -9.02 -18.41 -10.23
N GLN A 36 -9.20 -19.70 -9.96
CA GLN A 36 -8.25 -20.53 -9.21
C GLN A 36 -6.90 -20.59 -9.93
N PHE A 37 -5.97 -19.71 -9.55
CA PHE A 37 -4.56 -19.80 -9.94
C PHE A 37 -3.80 -20.69 -8.95
N ALA A 38 -2.71 -21.31 -9.43
CA ALA A 38 -1.77 -22.03 -8.57
C ALA A 38 -1.28 -21.10 -7.45
N VAL A 39 -1.22 -21.63 -6.21
CA VAL A 39 -0.87 -20.89 -4.97
C VAL A 39 0.30 -19.90 -5.13
N PRO A 40 1.46 -20.26 -5.73
CA PRO A 40 2.57 -19.31 -5.88
C PRO A 40 2.25 -18.14 -6.83
N ALA A 41 1.53 -18.39 -7.93
CA ALA A 41 1.15 -17.35 -8.88
C ALA A 41 0.12 -16.38 -8.27
N ALA A 42 -0.81 -16.88 -7.46
CA ALA A 42 -1.80 -16.06 -6.77
C ALA A 42 -1.15 -15.07 -5.79
N ILE A 43 -0.13 -15.51 -5.02
CA ILE A 43 0.60 -14.65 -4.07
C ILE A 43 1.35 -13.54 -4.81
N THR A 44 2.04 -13.85 -5.91
CA THR A 44 2.77 -12.84 -6.70
C THR A 44 1.82 -11.78 -7.26
N VAL A 45 0.70 -12.21 -7.85
CA VAL A 45 -0.32 -11.28 -8.38
C VAL A 45 -0.94 -10.44 -7.27
N ALA A 46 -1.23 -11.03 -6.11
CA ALA A 46 -1.77 -10.31 -4.96
C ALA A 46 -0.81 -9.23 -4.44
N LEU A 47 0.50 -9.51 -4.35
CA LEU A 47 1.50 -8.54 -3.94
C LEU A 47 1.67 -7.40 -4.94
N ILE A 48 1.66 -7.69 -6.24
CA ILE A 48 1.71 -6.66 -7.30
C ILE A 48 0.50 -5.73 -7.19
N ILE A 49 -0.69 -6.30 -7.08
CA ILE A 49 -1.92 -5.52 -6.96
C ILE A 49 -1.92 -4.69 -5.67
N ALA A 50 -1.49 -5.27 -4.56
CA ALA A 50 -1.36 -4.55 -3.29
C ALA A 50 -0.38 -3.37 -3.40
N ALA A 51 0.78 -3.57 -4.05
CA ALA A 51 1.77 -2.51 -4.26
C ALA A 51 1.23 -1.39 -5.16
N MET A 52 0.50 -1.72 -6.23
CA MET A 52 -0.10 -0.73 -7.13
C MET A 52 -1.20 0.09 -6.43
N LYS A 53 -2.06 -0.54 -5.63
CA LYS A 53 -3.06 0.17 -4.82
C LYS A 53 -2.40 1.06 -3.77
N GLY A 54 -1.40 0.53 -3.06
CA GLY A 54 -0.68 1.24 -2.02
C GLY A 54 0.09 2.45 -2.56
N SER A 55 0.75 2.32 -3.71
CA SER A 55 1.45 3.42 -4.36
C SER A 55 0.48 4.50 -4.86
N MET A 56 -0.72 4.13 -5.32
CA MET A 56 -1.74 5.09 -5.71
C MET A 56 -2.31 5.86 -4.51
N VAL A 57 -2.54 5.18 -3.38
CA VAL A 57 -2.94 5.83 -2.13
C VAL A 57 -1.83 6.79 -1.66
N ALA A 58 -0.56 6.36 -1.67
CA ALA A 58 0.58 7.20 -1.30
C ALA A 58 0.80 8.38 -2.28
N ALA A 59 0.59 8.18 -3.57
CA ALA A 59 0.72 9.25 -4.55
C ALA A 59 -0.42 10.28 -4.44
N ILE A 60 -1.65 9.87 -4.10
CA ILE A 60 -2.81 10.77 -4.18
C ILE A 60 -3.22 11.35 -2.82
N PHE A 61 -3.21 10.54 -1.76
CA PHE A 61 -3.47 11.07 -0.41
C PHE A 61 -2.25 11.83 0.12
N MET A 62 -1.07 11.61 -0.45
CA MET A 62 0.18 12.15 0.07
C MET A 62 0.99 13.03 -0.88
N HIS A 63 0.68 13.14 -2.18
CA HIS A 63 1.40 14.04 -3.09
C HIS A 63 0.52 15.12 -3.73
N LEU A 64 0.81 16.37 -3.33
CA LEU A 64 0.67 17.60 -4.12
C LEU A 64 -0.70 18.30 -4.28
N SER A 65 -1.41 18.56 -3.17
CA SER A 65 -2.35 19.70 -3.14
C SER A 65 -1.96 20.77 -2.12
N HIS A 66 -0.65 21.03 -1.99
CA HIS A 66 -0.03 22.12 -1.20
C HIS A 66 0.21 21.75 0.29
N GLU A 67 1.48 21.73 0.74
CA GLU A 67 1.88 22.17 2.11
C GLU A 67 2.27 21.20 3.27
N LYS A 68 2.55 19.88 3.15
CA LYS A 68 3.01 19.12 4.36
C LYS A 68 4.10 18.06 4.16
N GLN A 69 5.36 18.51 4.13
CA GLN A 69 6.59 17.71 4.05
C GLN A 69 6.79 16.74 5.22
N TRP A 70 6.25 17.05 6.40
CA TRP A 70 6.39 16.25 7.64
C TRP A 70 5.74 14.85 7.58
N ILE A 71 4.70 14.70 6.75
CA ILE A 71 3.96 13.44 6.62
C ILE A 71 4.76 12.38 5.85
N TYR A 72 5.64 12.79 4.93
CA TYR A 72 6.54 11.86 4.24
C TYR A 72 7.57 11.23 5.18
N GLY A 73 8.12 12.01 6.12
CA GLY A 73 9.09 11.51 7.09
C GLY A 73 8.51 10.45 8.02
N THR A 74 7.29 10.66 8.51
CA THR A 74 6.58 9.68 9.34
C THR A 74 6.14 8.45 8.54
N LEU A 75 5.69 8.61 7.29
CA LEU A 75 5.37 7.47 6.43
C LEU A 75 6.59 6.58 6.17
N ILE A 76 7.72 7.18 5.78
CA ILE A 76 8.97 6.44 5.53
C ILE A 76 9.44 5.77 6.82
N LEU A 77 9.38 6.46 7.96
CA LEU A 77 9.74 5.88 9.25
C LEU A 77 8.86 4.66 9.59
N THR A 78 7.53 4.76 9.40
CA THR A 78 6.62 3.62 9.64
C THR A 78 6.85 2.47 8.67
N ALA A 79 7.16 2.74 7.40
CA ALA A 79 7.47 1.72 6.42
C ALA A 79 8.78 0.98 6.75
N ILE A 80 9.82 1.71 7.17
CA ILE A 80 11.08 1.12 7.64
C ILE A 80 10.81 0.25 8.87
N PHE A 81 10.08 0.77 9.85
CA PHE A 81 9.77 0.04 11.07
C PHE A 81 8.93 -1.21 10.80
N PHE A 82 7.98 -1.13 9.87
CA PHE A 82 7.17 -2.26 9.41
C PHE A 82 8.05 -3.36 8.78
N ILE A 83 9.01 -2.97 7.93
CA ILE A 83 9.97 -3.92 7.34
C ILE A 83 10.80 -4.56 8.46
N VAL A 84 11.38 -3.77 9.37
CA VAL A 84 12.16 -4.29 10.51
C VAL A 84 11.34 -5.30 11.33
N LEU A 85 10.11 -4.96 11.69
CA LEU A 85 9.22 -5.85 12.44
C LEU A 85 8.80 -7.11 11.68
N LEU A 86 8.75 -7.08 10.35
CA LEU A 86 8.51 -8.26 9.51
C LEU A 86 9.75 -9.17 9.48
N PHE A 87 10.95 -8.57 9.44
CA PHE A 87 12.22 -9.31 9.44
C PHE A 87 12.55 -9.94 10.81
N VAL A 88 12.19 -9.32 11.94
CA VAL A 88 12.43 -9.88 13.28
C VAL A 88 11.95 -11.33 13.44
N PRO A 89 10.66 -11.68 13.20
CA PRO A 89 10.19 -13.05 13.31
C PRO A 89 10.78 -13.98 12.24
N LEU A 90 11.06 -13.48 11.04
CA LEU A 90 11.76 -14.27 10.01
C LEU A 90 13.17 -14.67 10.46
N LEU A 91 13.90 -13.73 11.08
CA LEU A 91 15.22 -13.99 11.65
C LEU A 91 15.14 -14.91 12.86
N THR A 92 14.16 -14.72 13.77
CA THR A 92 13.94 -15.62 14.92
C THR A 92 13.60 -17.04 14.49
N VAL A 93 12.77 -17.23 13.46
CA VAL A 93 12.48 -18.57 12.91
C VAL A 93 13.72 -19.16 12.25
N SER A 94 14.50 -18.36 11.51
CA SER A 94 15.76 -18.81 10.90
C SER A 94 16.84 -19.18 11.93
N ASP A 95 16.88 -18.47 13.06
CA ASP A 95 17.77 -18.72 14.20
C ASP A 95 17.35 -19.98 14.99
N THR A 96 16.04 -20.26 15.05
CA THR A 96 15.50 -21.51 15.61
C THR A 96 15.90 -22.73 14.77
N ILE A 97 16.12 -22.58 13.46
CA ILE A 97 16.58 -23.68 12.58
C ILE A 97 18.05 -24.05 12.86
N GLY A 98 18.86 -23.14 13.40
CA GLY A 98 20.22 -23.40 13.88
C GLY A 98 20.29 -24.08 15.25
N THR A 99 19.15 -24.21 15.94
CA THR A 99 19.05 -24.81 17.29
C THR A 99 18.00 -25.93 17.34
N ALA A 100 17.89 -26.72 16.28
CA ALA A 100 17.14 -27.98 16.32
C ALA A 100 18.06 -29.15 16.72
N VAL A 101 17.71 -29.80 17.84
CA VAL A 101 18.17 -31.10 18.37
C VAL A 101 19.35 -31.09 19.35
N ARG A 102 19.06 -30.72 20.61
CA ARG A 102 19.59 -31.47 21.77
C ARG A 102 18.58 -31.49 22.92
N ARG A 103 17.52 -32.29 22.76
CA ARG A 103 16.95 -33.09 23.85
C ARG A 103 16.52 -34.43 23.27
#